data_AF-A0A941DHU1-F1
#
_entry.id   AF-A0A941DHU1-F1
#
_cell.length_a   1.000
_cell.length_b   1.000
_cell.length_c   1.000
_cell.angle_alpha   90.00
_cell.angle_beta   90.00
_cell.angle_gamma   90.00
#
_symmetry.space_group_name_H-M   'P 1'
#
loop_
_entity.id
_entity.type
_entity.pdbx_description
1 polymer ?
#
loop_
_entity_poly.entity_id
_entity_poly.type
_entity_poly.pdbx_seq_one_letter_code
_entity_poly.pdbx_strand_id
1 'polypeptide(L)' 'ASRVIAGWIGFYNNQRPHQALGMKTPAEAFALAA' A
#
# COMPACT_ATOMS: atom_id res chain seq x y z
N ALA A 1 -1.63 20.40 1.29
CA ALA A 1 -0.75 19.45 0.56
C ALA A 1 -0.43 18.20 1.39
N SER A 2 0.12 18.32 2.60
CA SER A 2 0.60 17.16 3.39
C SER A 2 -0.46 16.10 3.71
N ARG A 3 -1.71 16.50 3.99
CA ARG A 3 -2.83 15.56 4.23
C ARG A 3 -3.20 14.73 3.00
N VAL A 4 -3.05 15.29 1.80
CA VAL A 4 -3.33 14.59 0.54
C VAL A 4 -2.29 13.51 0.28
N ILE A 5 -1.01 13.83 0.52
CA ILE A 5 0.10 12.88 0.38
C ILE A 5 -0.04 11.75 1.41
N ALA A 6 -0.34 12.09 2.67
CA ALA A 6 -0.57 11.09 3.70
C ALA A 6 -1.74 10.15 3.36
N GLY A 7 -2.86 10.71 2.87
CA GLY A 7 -4.00 9.92 2.42
C GLY A 7 -3.66 9.01 1.25
N TRP A 8 -2.90 9.51 0.28
CA TRP A 8 -2.46 8.72 -0.88
C TRP A 8 -1.53 7.57 -0.49
N ILE A 9 -0.57 7.80 0.42
CA ILE A 9 0.31 6.74 0.95
C ILE A 9 -0.50 5.66 1.65
N GLY A 10 -1.47 6.04 2.48
CA GLY A 10 -2.36 5.10 3.16
C GLY A 10 -3.14 4.22 2.18
N PHE A 11 -3.74 4.84 1.16
CA PHE A 11 -4.45 4.13 0.08
C PHE A 11 -3.53 3.18 -0.70
N TYR A 12 -2.36 3.65 -1.13
CA TYR A 12 -1.42 2.87 -1.94
C TYR A 12 -0.93 1.63 -1.19
N ASN A 13 -0.55 1.78 0.08
CA ASN A 13 0.03 0.70 0.87
C ASN A 13 -0.99 -0.35 1.32
N ASN A 14 -2.25 0.03 1.53
CA ASN A 14 -3.23 -0.82 2.22
C ASN A 14 -4.48 -1.18 1.43
N GLN A 15 -4.80 -0.46 0.33
CA GLN A 15 -6.08 -0.63 -0.37
C GLN A 15 -5.90 -0.91 -1.86
N ARG A 16 -4.78 -0.48 -2.46
CA ARG A 16 -4.53 -0.68 -3.89
C ARG A 16 -3.88 -2.04 -4.14
N PRO A 17 -4.56 -2.99 -4.83
CA PRO A 17 -3.92 -4.23 -5.26
C PRO A 17 -2.98 -3.96 -6.44
N HIS A 18 -1.83 -4.65 -6.46
CA HIS A 18 -0.80 -4.47 -7.47
C HIS A 18 -0.56 -5.75 -8.25
N GLN A 19 -0.62 -5.69 -9.58
CA GLN A 19 -0.36 -6.83 -10.46
C GLN A 19 1.05 -7.41 -10.25
N ALA A 20 2.06 -6.56 -10.06
CA ALA A 20 3.43 -6.99 -9.77
C ALA A 20 3.57 -7.76 -8.45
N LEU A 21 2.61 -7.60 -7.53
CA LEU A 21 2.55 -8.31 -6.25
C LEU A 21 1.55 -9.47 -6.27
N GLY A 22 1.09 -9.91 -7.45
CA GLY A 22 0.08 -10.95 -7.57
C GLY A 22 -1.29 -10.52 -7.02
N MET A 23 -1.68 -9.28 -7.28
CA MET A 23 -2.90 -8.63 -6.79
C MET A 23 -2.96 -8.36 -5.29
N LYS A 24 -1.83 -8.52 -4.58
CA LYS A 24 -1.70 -8.10 -3.17
C LYS A 24 -1.41 -6.60 -3.07
N THR A 25 -1.74 -6.04 -1.92
CA THR A 25 -1.28 -4.72 -1.48
C THR A 25 0.17 -4.80 -0.98
N PRO A 26 0.91 -3.67 -0.95
CA PRO A 26 2.25 -3.64 -0.35
C PRO A 26 2.26 -4.13 1.10
N ALA A 27 1.26 -3.76 1.90
CA ALA A 27 1.14 -4.22 3.29
C ALA A 27 1.02 -5.75 3.38
N GLU A 28 0.23 -6.38 2.52
CA GLU A 28 0.09 -7.86 2.49
C GLU A 28 1.37 -8.55 1.99
N ALA A 29 2.06 -7.96 1.02
CA ALA A 29 3.29 -8.53 0.47
C ALA A 29 4.46 -8.48 1.47
N PHE A 30 4.51 -7.47 2.34
CA PHE A 30 5.59 -7.23 3.30
C PHE A 30 5.17 -7.41 4.77
N ALA A 31 4.06 -8.11 5.03
CA ALA A 31 3.51 -8.32 6.38
C ALA A 31 4.44 -9.06 7.37
N LEU A 32 5.60 -9.55 6.92
CA LEU A 32 6.62 -10.24 7.72
C LEU A 32 7.86 -9.37 8.04
N ALA A 33 7.84 -8.08 7.71
CA ALA A 33 9.00 -7.19 7.89
C ALA A 33 9.00 -6.39 9.21
N ALA A 34 8.37 -6.92 10.27
CA ALA A 34 8.37 -6.33 11.62
C ALA A 34 9.08 -7.24 12.63
#